data_AF-A0A8T8I2T2-F1
#
_entry.id   AF-A0A8T8I2T2-F1
#
_cell.length_a   1.000
_cell.length_b   1.000
_cell.length_c   1.000
_cell.angle_alpha   90.00
_cell.angle_beta   90.00
_cell.angle_gamma   90.00
#
_symmetry.space_group_name_H-M   'P 1'
#
loop_
_entity.id
_entity.type
_entity.pdbx_description
1 polymer ?
#
loop_
_entity_poly.entity_id
_entity_poly.type
_entity_poly.pdbx_seq_one_letter_code
_entity_poly.pdbx_strand_id
1 'polypeptide(L)'
;MPTTTVPTIPALADALTRVEAEIRALATSSTLPAVNRFSGRITAAGGKRLRSVVLLAGSLALSGRITGKAVTSAACVELLHAGSLVHDDLMDGAVERRGVRTVNAEWGAGPAVLVGDFMLARASQAALDSVSPFAASKLAAAVADLVEGQVLEVLDLFDAHRSPEGALRSVALKTGALFRVGCVLAAHCAG
;
A
#
# COMPACT_ATOMS: atom_id res chain seq x y z
N MET A 1 17.09 -0.32 17.26
CA MET A 1 16.69 -1.76 17.29
C MET A 1 17.08 -2.40 15.97
N PRO A 2 17.67 -3.61 15.98
CA PRO A 2 18.11 -4.25 14.74
C PRO A 2 16.88 -4.69 13.95
N THR A 3 16.76 -4.17 12.73
CA THR A 3 15.80 -4.59 11.72
C THR A 3 16.01 -6.06 11.42
N THR A 4 14.99 -6.88 11.68
CA THR A 4 14.97 -8.30 11.34
C THR A 4 15.07 -8.43 9.82
N THR A 5 16.26 -8.79 9.32
CA THR A 5 16.49 -9.00 7.89
C THR A 5 15.93 -10.36 7.48
N VAL A 6 14.90 -10.33 6.63
CA VAL A 6 14.42 -11.51 5.89
C VAL A 6 15.61 -12.11 5.12
N PRO A 7 15.81 -13.44 5.09
CA PRO A 7 16.90 -14.05 4.33
C PRO A 7 16.87 -13.57 2.87
N THR A 8 17.91 -12.85 2.46
CA THR A 8 17.94 -12.16 1.18
C THR A 8 18.31 -13.13 0.06
N ILE A 9 17.33 -13.52 -0.74
CA ILE A 9 17.58 -13.93 -2.13
C ILE A 9 18.12 -12.68 -2.83
N PRO A 10 19.35 -12.67 -3.39
CA PRO A 10 19.97 -11.45 -3.93
C PRO A 10 19.07 -10.69 -4.92
N ALA A 11 18.38 -11.42 -5.80
CA ALA A 11 17.43 -10.86 -6.75
C ALA A 11 16.27 -10.08 -6.07
N LEU A 12 15.81 -10.52 -4.90
CA LEU A 12 14.78 -9.79 -4.13
C LEU A 12 15.34 -8.52 -3.49
N ALA A 13 16.58 -8.53 -3.00
CA ALA A 13 17.20 -7.33 -2.42
C ALA A 13 17.37 -6.22 -3.46
N ASP A 14 17.85 -6.57 -4.65
CA ASP A 14 17.99 -5.62 -5.76
C ASP A 14 16.62 -5.10 -6.23
N ALA A 15 15.63 -6.00 -6.32
CA ALA A 15 14.27 -5.61 -6.67
C ALA A 15 13.64 -4.67 -5.65
N LEU A 16 13.84 -4.91 -4.35
CA LEU A 16 13.33 -4.04 -3.28
C LEU A 16 13.95 -2.64 -3.34
N THR A 17 15.24 -2.53 -3.69
CA THR A 17 15.88 -1.24 -3.91
C THR A 17 15.19 -0.46 -5.04
N ARG A 18 14.85 -1.15 -6.13
CA ARG A 18 14.10 -0.56 -7.25
C ARG A 18 12.67 -0.19 -6.85
N VAL A 19 12.02 -1.00 -6.01
CA VAL A 19 10.70 -0.68 -5.44
C VAL A 19 10.75 0.59 -4.59
N GLU A 20 11.74 0.76 -3.73
CA GLU A 20 11.88 1.99 -2.93
C GLU A 20 12.08 3.24 -3.81
N ALA A 21 12.86 3.11 -4.88
CA ALA A 21 13.04 4.19 -5.85
C ALA A 21 11.72 4.55 -6.54
N GLU A 22 10.96 3.55 -6.98
CA GLU A 22 9.67 3.73 -7.63
C GLU A 22 8.62 4.35 -6.69
N ILE A 23 8.52 3.86 -5.45
CA ILE A 23 7.63 4.43 -4.42
C ILE A 23 7.94 5.91 -4.21
N ARG A 24 9.22 6.26 -4.07
CA ARG A 24 9.66 7.65 -3.88
C ARG A 24 9.27 8.51 -5.08
N ALA A 25 9.56 8.04 -6.30
CA ALA A 25 9.23 8.76 -7.52
C ALA A 25 7.73 9.03 -7.64
N LEU A 26 6.88 8.03 -7.37
CA LEU A 26 5.43 8.17 -7.40
C LEU A 26 4.89 9.07 -6.29
N ALA A 27 5.43 8.96 -5.08
CA ALA A 27 4.98 9.76 -3.93
C ALA A 27 5.30 11.24 -4.06
N THR A 28 6.37 11.60 -4.78
CA THR A 28 6.81 13.00 -4.95
C THR A 28 6.55 13.54 -6.36
N SER A 29 5.58 12.98 -7.09
CA SER A 29 5.27 13.38 -8.46
C SER A 29 4.17 14.44 -8.59
N SER A 30 3.71 15.05 -7.49
CA SER A 30 2.76 16.15 -7.55
C SER A 30 3.44 17.42 -8.06
N THR A 31 2.69 18.28 -8.74
CA THR A 31 3.14 19.65 -9.03
C THR A 31 3.12 20.54 -7.79
N LEU A 32 2.46 20.10 -6.71
CA LEU A 32 2.32 20.85 -5.46
C LEU A 32 3.36 20.39 -4.43
N PRO A 33 4.27 21.28 -3.99
CA PRO A 33 5.31 20.93 -3.01
C PRO A 33 4.76 20.41 -1.68
N ALA A 34 3.61 20.91 -1.23
CA ALA A 34 2.99 20.47 0.01
C ALA A 34 2.57 18.99 -0.05
N VAL A 35 1.96 18.55 -1.15
CA VAL A 35 1.59 17.13 -1.34
C VAL A 35 2.84 16.25 -1.37
N ASN A 36 3.87 16.65 -2.11
CA ASN A 36 5.14 15.90 -2.18
C ASN A 36 5.80 15.76 -0.81
N ARG A 37 5.75 16.81 0.01
CA ARG A 37 6.31 16.79 1.37
C ARG A 37 5.64 15.71 2.23
N PHE A 38 4.31 15.66 2.26
CA PHE A 38 3.59 14.70 3.11
C PHE A 38 3.68 13.28 2.56
N SER A 39 3.35 13.06 1.28
CA SER A 39 3.44 11.75 0.62
C SER A 39 4.85 11.17 0.68
N GLY A 40 5.87 12.01 0.43
CA GLY A 40 7.28 11.64 0.53
C GLY A 40 7.69 11.27 1.96
N ARG A 41 7.21 12.00 2.98
CA ARG A 41 7.49 11.67 4.38
C ARG A 41 6.87 10.34 4.81
N ILE A 42 5.61 10.10 4.45
CA ILE A 42 4.89 8.87 4.80
C ILE A 42 5.63 7.66 4.21
N THR A 43 6.03 7.75 2.95
CA THR A 43 6.74 6.66 2.27
C THR A 43 8.19 6.49 2.76
N ALA A 44 8.86 7.58 3.15
CA ALA A 44 10.22 7.57 3.71
C ALA A 44 10.30 7.12 5.18
N ALA A 45 9.19 7.15 5.94
CA ALA A 45 9.11 6.59 7.30
C ALA A 45 9.34 5.05 7.34
N GLY A 46 9.58 4.45 6.17
CA GLY A 46 10.01 3.07 6.00
C GLY A 46 8.88 2.08 6.20
N GLY A 47 9.25 0.81 6.31
CA GLY A 47 8.33 -0.29 6.51
C GLY A 47 9.02 -1.61 6.22
N LYS A 48 8.39 -2.71 6.62
CA LYS A 48 8.93 -4.06 6.35
C LYS A 48 8.76 -4.48 4.88
N ARG A 49 8.02 -3.70 4.09
CA ARG A 49 7.68 -3.96 2.67
C ARG A 49 7.19 -5.38 2.40
N LEU A 50 6.45 -5.95 3.35
CA LEU A 50 6.02 -7.34 3.27
C LEU A 50 5.14 -7.61 2.05
N ARG A 51 4.33 -6.63 1.60
CA ARG A 51 3.46 -6.82 0.43
C ARG A 51 4.29 -6.84 -0.85
N SER A 52 5.29 -5.96 -0.97
CA SER A 52 6.27 -6.04 -2.06
C SER A 52 7.03 -7.36 -2.05
N VAL A 53 7.53 -7.81 -0.89
CA VAL A 53 8.27 -9.08 -0.78
C VAL A 53 7.42 -10.25 -1.27
N VAL A 54 6.16 -10.35 -0.82
CA VAL A 54 5.25 -11.43 -1.23
C VAL A 54 5.01 -11.41 -2.75
N LEU A 55 4.75 -10.24 -3.33
CA LEU A 55 4.53 -10.11 -4.77
C LEU A 55 5.78 -10.51 -5.57
N LEU A 56 6.93 -9.94 -5.21
CA LEU A 56 8.19 -10.17 -5.91
C LEU A 56 8.65 -11.63 -5.79
N ALA A 57 8.51 -12.22 -4.61
CA ALA A 57 8.82 -13.63 -4.39
C ALA A 57 7.90 -14.54 -5.20
N GLY A 58 6.59 -14.24 -5.27
CA GLY A 58 5.66 -14.97 -6.12
C GLY A 58 6.02 -14.88 -7.61
N SER A 59 6.35 -13.67 -8.10
CA SER A 59 6.74 -13.46 -9.49
C SER A 59 8.04 -14.20 -9.84
N LEU A 60 9.02 -14.17 -8.93
CA LEU A 60 10.28 -14.90 -9.05
C LEU A 60 10.06 -16.42 -9.05
N ALA A 61 9.23 -16.93 -8.14
CA ALA A 61 8.95 -18.36 -8.05
C ALA A 61 8.24 -18.91 -9.29
N LEU A 62 7.35 -18.12 -9.91
CA LEU A 62 6.57 -18.54 -11.08
C LEU A 62 7.33 -18.43 -12.40
N SER A 63 8.19 -17.41 -12.56
CA SER A 63 8.85 -17.12 -13.85
C SER A 63 10.37 -17.24 -13.83
N GLY A 64 10.98 -17.47 -12.67
CA GLY A 64 12.43 -17.46 -12.48
C GLY A 64 13.09 -16.07 -12.57
N ARG A 65 12.30 -14.99 -12.72
CA ARG A 65 12.82 -13.62 -12.85
C ARG A 65 11.89 -12.58 -12.23
N ILE A 66 12.44 -11.39 -11.95
CA ILE A 66 11.66 -10.23 -11.49
C ILE A 66 11.65 -9.19 -12.61
N THR A 67 10.47 -8.98 -13.21
CA THR A 67 10.28 -8.03 -14.32
C THR A 67 10.12 -6.59 -13.82
N GLY A 68 10.28 -5.60 -14.71
CA GLY A 68 9.93 -4.21 -14.41
C GLY A 68 8.48 -4.06 -13.96
N LYS A 69 7.55 -4.79 -14.61
CA LYS A 69 6.13 -4.82 -14.24
C LYS A 69 5.89 -5.31 -12.81
N ALA A 70 6.65 -6.32 -12.36
CA ALA A 70 6.57 -6.82 -10.99
C ALA A 70 7.06 -5.77 -9.98
N VAL A 71 8.14 -5.05 -10.30
CA VAL A 71 8.65 -3.94 -9.46
C VAL A 71 7.63 -2.81 -9.37
N THR A 72 7.09 -2.33 -10.49
CA THR A 72 6.07 -1.28 -10.48
C THR A 72 4.82 -1.74 -9.72
N SER A 73 4.36 -2.98 -9.93
CA SER A 73 3.21 -3.53 -9.20
C SER A 73 3.45 -3.58 -7.69
N ALA A 74 4.65 -3.97 -7.26
CA ALA A 74 5.04 -3.98 -5.85
C ALA A 74 5.08 -2.57 -5.24
N ALA A 75 5.53 -1.57 -6.01
CA ALA A 75 5.50 -0.17 -5.59
C ALA A 75 4.07 0.38 -5.49
N CYS A 76 3.20 0.09 -6.47
CA CYS A 76 1.79 0.48 -6.44
C CYS A 76 1.08 -0.07 -5.20
N VAL A 77 1.27 -1.35 -4.86
CA VAL A 77 0.64 -1.98 -3.69
C VAL A 77 1.09 -1.33 -2.38
N GLU A 78 2.39 -1.02 -2.22
CA GLU A 78 2.87 -0.32 -1.02
C GLU A 78 2.46 1.15 -0.98
N LEU A 79 2.37 1.83 -2.13
CA LEU A 79 1.89 3.21 -2.18
C LEU A 79 0.40 3.30 -1.82
N LEU A 80 -0.41 2.34 -2.28
CA LEU A 80 -1.81 2.20 -1.85
C LEU A 80 -1.91 1.94 -0.36
N HIS A 81 -1.10 1.03 0.18
CA HIS A 81 -1.05 0.80 1.62
C HIS A 81 -0.67 2.07 2.39
N ALA A 82 0.35 2.79 1.93
CA ALA A 82 0.79 4.01 2.57
C ALA A 82 -0.31 5.10 2.53
N GLY A 83 -1.04 5.22 1.43
CA GLY A 83 -2.20 6.11 1.32
C GLY A 83 -3.33 5.72 2.27
N SER A 84 -3.65 4.42 2.38
CA SER A 84 -4.68 3.95 3.31
C SER A 84 -4.32 4.24 4.76
N LEU A 85 -3.03 4.19 5.14
CA LEU A 85 -2.58 4.56 6.49
C LEU A 85 -2.82 6.04 6.82
N VAL A 86 -2.77 6.93 5.82
CA VAL A 86 -3.10 8.37 6.03
C VAL A 86 -4.58 8.52 6.37
N HIS A 87 -5.44 7.79 5.66
CA HIS A 87 -6.88 7.78 5.92
C HIS A 87 -7.18 7.13 7.28
N ASP A 88 -6.51 6.02 7.63
CA ASP A 88 -6.63 5.38 8.95
C ASP A 88 -6.24 6.36 10.07
N ASP A 89 -5.09 7.04 9.95
CA ASP A 89 -4.64 8.03 10.94
C ASP A 89 -5.65 9.16 11.14
N LEU A 90 -6.33 9.57 10.07
CA LEU A 90 -7.41 10.57 10.14
C LEU A 90 -8.64 10.02 10.86
N MET A 91 -9.11 8.83 10.50
CA MET A 91 -10.29 8.20 11.11
C MET A 91 -10.09 7.91 12.59
N ASP A 92 -8.90 7.45 12.97
CA ASP A 92 -8.52 7.11 14.34
C ASP A 92 -8.15 8.36 15.18
N GLY A 93 -8.07 9.54 14.57
CA GLY A 93 -7.62 10.76 15.24
C GLY A 93 -6.16 10.68 15.73
N ALA A 94 -5.33 9.86 15.10
CA ALA A 94 -3.95 9.61 15.51
C ALA A 94 -3.11 10.88 15.39
N VAL A 95 -2.35 11.21 16.44
CA VAL A 95 -1.43 12.38 16.47
C VAL A 95 -0.05 12.01 15.91
N GLU A 96 0.38 10.76 16.12
CA GLU A 96 1.68 10.25 15.68
C GLU A 96 1.58 8.83 15.14
N ARG A 97 2.43 8.53 14.15
CA ARG A 97 2.68 7.18 13.63
C ARG A 97 4.18 6.95 13.58
N ARG A 98 4.66 5.90 14.27
CA ARG A 98 6.10 5.55 14.37
C ARG A 98 6.99 6.73 14.80
N GLY A 99 6.52 7.55 15.74
CA GLY A 99 7.24 8.72 16.26
C GLY A 99 7.28 9.93 15.32
N VAL A 100 6.44 9.95 14.28
CA VAL A 100 6.30 11.07 13.34
C VAL A 100 4.87 11.58 13.38
N ARG A 101 4.68 12.91 13.42
CA ARG A 101 3.34 13.50 13.36
C ARG A 101 2.59 13.11 12.09
N THR A 102 1.33 12.73 12.25
CA THR A 102 0.43 12.38 11.15
C THR A 102 0.05 13.60 10.32
N VAL A 103 -0.47 13.39 9.11
CA VAL A 103 -0.88 14.49 8.23
C VAL A 103 -2.04 15.27 8.85
N ASN A 104 -3.02 14.58 9.45
CA ASN A 104 -4.16 15.21 10.11
C ASN A 104 -3.73 16.05 11.32
N ALA A 105 -2.73 15.64 12.09
CA ALA A 105 -2.24 16.41 13.24
C ALA A 105 -1.39 17.62 12.87
N GLU A 106 -0.77 17.62 11.68
CA GLU A 106 0.12 18.70 11.25
C GLU A 106 -0.53 19.67 10.25
N TRP A 107 -1.34 19.17 9.33
CA TRP A 107 -1.94 19.95 8.25
C TRP A 107 -3.47 20.01 8.32
N GLY A 108 -4.08 19.15 9.13
CA GLY A 108 -5.53 19.09 9.32
C GLY A 108 -6.22 17.98 8.52
N ALA A 109 -7.50 17.78 8.83
CA ALA A 109 -8.29 16.68 8.30
C ALA A 109 -8.46 16.72 6.78
N GLY A 110 -8.87 17.87 6.22
CA GLY A 110 -9.09 18.02 4.78
C GLY A 110 -7.85 17.67 3.94
N PRO A 111 -6.67 18.25 4.25
CA PRO A 111 -5.45 17.88 3.55
C PRO A 111 -5.02 16.41 3.73
N ALA A 112 -5.30 15.78 4.86
CA ALA A 112 -5.02 14.35 5.06
C ALA A 112 -5.83 13.47 4.08
N VAL A 113 -7.11 13.77 3.86
CA VAL A 113 -7.94 13.10 2.85
C VAL A 113 -7.26 13.21 1.46
N LEU A 114 -6.92 14.43 1.06
CA LEU A 114 -6.36 14.71 -0.27
C LEU A 114 -4.98 14.08 -0.49
N VAL A 115 -4.14 14.00 0.54
CA VAL A 115 -2.84 13.31 0.46
C VAL A 115 -3.04 11.81 0.23
N GLY A 116 -3.95 11.18 0.96
CA GLY A 116 -4.29 9.77 0.74
C GLY A 116 -4.84 9.53 -0.67
N ASP A 117 -5.80 10.36 -1.10
CA ASP A 117 -6.42 10.27 -2.44
C ASP A 117 -5.38 10.41 -3.56
N PHE A 118 -4.44 11.34 -3.41
CA PHE A 118 -3.34 11.51 -4.35
C PHE A 118 -2.49 10.24 -4.45
N MET A 119 -2.12 9.62 -3.33
CA MET A 119 -1.32 8.39 -3.32
C MET A 119 -2.07 7.23 -3.97
N LEU A 120 -3.37 7.08 -3.71
CA LEU A 120 -4.24 6.08 -4.33
C LEU A 120 -4.34 6.28 -5.85
N ALA A 121 -4.56 7.51 -6.29
CA ALA A 121 -4.64 7.87 -7.71
C ALA A 121 -3.31 7.61 -8.44
N ARG A 122 -2.17 8.00 -7.84
CA ARG A 122 -0.85 7.80 -8.45
C ARG A 122 -0.45 6.34 -8.56
N ALA A 123 -0.79 5.52 -7.55
CA ALA A 123 -0.58 4.08 -7.65
C ALA A 123 -1.41 3.45 -8.78
N SER A 124 -2.68 3.84 -8.89
CA SER A 124 -3.59 3.32 -9.92
C SER A 124 -3.16 3.73 -11.33
N GLN A 125 -2.74 4.99 -11.51
CA GLN A 125 -2.22 5.50 -12.77
C GLN A 125 -0.92 4.78 -13.17
N ALA A 126 0.02 4.60 -12.25
CA ALA A 126 1.27 3.89 -12.54
C ALA A 126 1.03 2.44 -12.96
N ALA A 127 0.05 1.76 -12.33
CA ALA A 127 -0.32 0.40 -12.73
C ALA A 127 -0.92 0.36 -14.15
N LEU A 128 -1.75 1.34 -14.50
CA LEU A 128 -2.32 1.45 -15.84
C LEU A 128 -1.22 1.67 -16.90
N ASP A 129 -0.35 2.65 -16.65
CA ASP A 129 0.63 3.13 -17.63
C ASP A 129 1.79 2.13 -17.82
N SER A 130 2.23 1.47 -16.75
CA SER A 130 3.49 0.70 -16.74
C SER A 130 3.30 -0.82 -16.53
N VAL A 131 2.10 -1.28 -16.18
CA VAL A 131 1.84 -2.72 -15.96
C VAL A 131 0.81 -3.24 -16.97
N SER A 132 -0.47 -2.90 -16.78
CA SER A 132 -1.59 -3.23 -17.66
C SER A 132 -2.92 -2.64 -17.15
N PRO A 133 -3.94 -2.49 -18.02
CA PRO A 133 -5.32 -2.20 -17.59
C PRO A 133 -5.88 -3.24 -16.61
N PHE A 134 -5.49 -4.51 -16.75
CA PHE A 134 -5.86 -5.56 -15.80
C PHE A 134 -5.31 -5.28 -14.40
N ALA A 135 -4.03 -4.89 -14.30
CA ALA A 135 -3.41 -4.57 -13.02
C ALA A 135 -4.10 -3.38 -12.34
N ALA A 136 -4.36 -2.30 -13.09
CA ALA A 136 -5.09 -1.14 -12.59
C ALA A 136 -6.50 -1.52 -12.08
N SER A 137 -7.24 -2.34 -12.84
CA SER A 137 -8.56 -2.84 -12.42
C SER A 137 -8.49 -3.65 -11.13
N LYS A 138 -7.48 -4.52 -10.95
CA LYS A 138 -7.33 -5.32 -9.73
C LYS A 138 -6.94 -4.48 -8.52
N LEU A 139 -6.12 -3.45 -8.70
CA LEU A 139 -5.82 -2.49 -7.64
C LEU A 139 -7.05 -1.68 -7.25
N ALA A 140 -7.84 -1.21 -8.21
CA ALA A 140 -9.09 -0.49 -7.93
C ALA A 140 -10.09 -1.36 -7.15
N ALA A 141 -10.23 -2.65 -7.51
CA ALA A 141 -11.03 -3.59 -6.74
C ALA A 141 -10.50 -3.75 -5.31
N ALA A 142 -9.18 -3.84 -5.12
CA ALA A 142 -8.58 -3.92 -3.79
C ALA A 142 -8.82 -2.64 -2.96
N VAL A 143 -8.88 -1.45 -3.58
CA VAL A 143 -9.26 -0.20 -2.89
C VAL A 143 -10.71 -0.27 -2.43
N ALA A 144 -11.64 -0.76 -3.27
CA ALA A 144 -13.02 -0.95 -2.86
C ALA A 144 -13.13 -1.93 -1.67
N ASP A 145 -12.40 -3.05 -1.73
CA ASP A 145 -12.32 -4.01 -0.62
C ASP A 145 -11.80 -3.34 0.67
N LEU A 146 -10.76 -2.50 0.61
CA LEU A 146 -10.23 -1.79 1.78
C LEU A 146 -11.30 -0.88 2.41
N VAL A 147 -12.01 -0.12 1.56
CA VAL A 147 -13.08 0.78 2.02
C VAL A 147 -14.21 -0.02 2.66
N GLU A 148 -14.68 -1.10 2.03
CA GLU A 148 -15.71 -1.96 2.61
C GLU A 148 -15.25 -2.59 3.94
N GLY A 149 -14.00 -3.04 4.02
CA GLY A 149 -13.41 -3.58 5.24
C GLY A 149 -13.37 -2.57 6.38
N GLN A 150 -12.99 -1.33 6.07
CA GLN A 150 -13.00 -0.22 7.02
C GLN A 150 -14.42 0.12 7.48
N VAL A 151 -15.38 0.18 6.56
CA VAL A 151 -16.80 0.44 6.89
C VAL A 151 -17.34 -0.65 7.82
N LEU A 152 -17.07 -1.91 7.54
CA LEU A 152 -17.47 -3.02 8.41
C LEU A 152 -16.85 -2.92 9.80
N GLU A 153 -15.56 -2.58 9.90
CA GLU A 153 -14.91 -2.35 11.20
C GLU A 153 -15.57 -1.21 11.97
N VAL A 154 -15.94 -0.11 11.28
CA VAL A 154 -16.62 1.03 11.89
C VAL A 154 -18.04 0.69 12.35
N LEU A 155 -18.81 -0.08 11.56
CA LEU A 155 -20.16 -0.50 11.93
C LEU A 155 -20.17 -1.43 13.13
N ASP A 156 -19.14 -2.25 13.29
CA ASP A 156 -18.98 -3.18 14.40
C ASP A 156 -18.27 -2.54 15.62
N LEU A 157 -17.93 -1.24 15.58
CA LEU A 157 -17.25 -0.57 16.69
C LEU A 157 -18.09 -0.65 17.97
N PHE A 158 -17.47 -1.17 19.03
CA PHE A 158 -18.08 -1.36 20.35
C PHE A 158 -19.25 -2.35 20.40
N ASP A 159 -19.45 -3.17 19.36
CA ASP A 159 -20.44 -4.25 19.38
C ASP A 159 -19.88 -5.49 20.09
N ALA A 160 -20.39 -5.78 21.29
CA ALA A 160 -20.05 -6.97 22.05
C ALA A 160 -20.61 -8.28 21.45
N HIS A 161 -21.53 -8.18 20.50
CA HIS A 161 -22.14 -9.31 19.80
C HIS A 161 -21.53 -9.60 18.43
N ARG A 162 -20.46 -8.88 18.06
CA ARG A 162 -19.73 -9.10 16.82
C ARG A 162 -19.32 -10.58 16.66
N SER A 163 -19.76 -11.21 15.57
CA SER A 163 -19.41 -12.61 15.32
C SER A 163 -17.94 -12.78 14.90
N PRO A 164 -17.31 -13.93 15.19
CA PRO A 164 -15.97 -14.25 14.69
C PRO A 164 -15.87 -14.13 13.16
N GLU A 165 -16.91 -14.54 12.43
CA GLU A 165 -16.96 -14.45 10.96
C GLU A 165 -16.98 -12.99 10.48
N GLY A 166 -17.75 -12.12 11.15
CA GLY A 166 -17.77 -10.68 10.87
C GLY A 166 -16.41 -10.04 11.12
N ALA A 167 -15.77 -10.38 12.23
CA ALA A 167 -14.42 -9.93 12.54
C ALA A 167 -13.41 -10.37 11.47
N LEU A 168 -13.38 -11.65 11.10
CA LEU A 168 -12.50 -12.17 10.06
C LEU A 168 -12.76 -11.54 8.69
N ARG A 169 -14.02 -11.26 8.35
CA ARG A 169 -14.37 -10.57 7.10
C ARG A 169 -13.77 -9.17 7.03
N SER A 170 -13.88 -8.38 8.11
CA SER A 170 -13.26 -7.04 8.15
C SER A 170 -11.74 -7.10 7.98
N VAL A 171 -11.06 -8.05 8.66
CA VAL A 171 -9.61 -8.26 8.55
C VAL A 171 -9.21 -8.70 7.14
N ALA A 172 -9.96 -9.61 6.53
CA ALA A 172 -9.71 -10.10 5.18
C ALA A 172 -9.79 -8.96 4.14
N LEU A 173 -10.68 -8.00 4.36
CA LEU A 173 -10.85 -6.84 3.49
C LEU A 173 -9.83 -5.73 3.78
N LYS A 174 -9.74 -5.24 5.03
CA LYS A 174 -8.84 -4.14 5.44
C LYS A 174 -7.35 -4.49 5.33
N THR A 175 -6.98 -5.76 5.53
CA THR A 175 -5.58 -6.20 5.48
C THR A 175 -5.33 -7.19 4.35
N GLY A 176 -6.16 -8.22 4.26
CA GLY A 176 -5.96 -9.33 3.32
C GLY A 176 -6.05 -8.93 1.85
N ALA A 177 -6.89 -7.95 1.49
CA ALA A 177 -7.12 -7.55 0.10
C ALA A 177 -5.85 -7.10 -0.61
N LEU A 178 -4.98 -6.33 0.07
CA LEU A 178 -3.71 -5.88 -0.51
C LEU A 178 -2.67 -7.01 -0.67
N PHE A 179 -2.70 -8.02 0.20
CA PHE A 179 -1.87 -9.22 -0.01
C PHE A 179 -2.41 -10.07 -1.17
N ARG A 180 -3.73 -10.26 -1.21
CA ARG A 180 -4.41 -10.99 -2.29
C ARG A 180 -4.10 -10.38 -3.65
N VAL A 181 -4.26 -9.06 -3.80
CA VAL A 181 -3.96 -8.39 -5.07
C VAL A 181 -2.47 -8.50 -5.40
N GLY A 182 -1.58 -8.43 -4.40
CA GLY A 182 -0.16 -8.68 -4.58
C GLY A 182 0.13 -10.04 -5.22
N CYS A 183 -0.49 -11.12 -4.72
CA CYS A 183 -0.37 -12.46 -5.30
C CYS A 183 -0.92 -12.55 -6.72
N VAL A 184 -2.08 -11.91 -6.99
CA VAL A 184 -2.68 -11.89 -8.35
C VAL A 184 -1.75 -11.18 -9.34
N LEU A 185 -1.17 -10.05 -8.95
CA LEU A 185 -0.25 -9.29 -9.79
C LEU A 185 1.09 -10.01 -9.96
N ALA A 186 1.54 -10.77 -8.95
CA ALA A 186 2.73 -11.61 -9.06
C ALA A 186 2.59 -12.63 -10.20
N ALA A 187 1.45 -13.33 -10.25
CA ALA A 187 1.14 -14.26 -11.33
C ALA A 187 1.00 -13.53 -12.67
N HIS A 188 0.25 -12.43 -12.73
CA HIS A 188 0.09 -11.66 -13.97
C HIS A 188 1.42 -11.16 -14.56
N CYS A 189 2.37 -10.76 -13.71
CA CYS A 189 3.69 -10.29 -14.15
C CYS A 189 4.65 -11.42 -14.56
N ALA A 190 4.33 -12.67 -14.21
CA ALA A 190 5.12 -13.86 -14.53
C ALA A 190 4.90 -14.37 -15.97
N GLY A 191 3.76 -14.03 -16.58
CA GLY A 191 3.30 -14.56 -17.88
C GLY A 191 2.10 -15.47 -17.71
#